data_AF-A0A661PPZ7-F1
#
_entry.id   AF-A0A661PPZ7-F1
#
_cell.length_a   1.000
_cell.length_b   1.000
_cell.length_c   1.000
_cell.angle_alpha   90.00
_cell.angle_beta   90.00
_cell.angle_gamma   90.00
#
_symmetry.space_group_name_H-M   'P 1'
#
loop_
_entity.id
_entity.type
_entity.pdbx_description
1 polymer ?
#
loop_
_entity_poly.entity_id
_entity_poly.type
_entity_poly.pdbx_seq_one_letter_code
_entity_poly.pdbx_strand_id
1 'polypeptide(L)'
;MSQHLWNELLLILGSKLEILADKPEETPETTLKALWFTAAGEPKSAQAAASLNVPPLNHTQENRLREHVNSRLAGTPLAHLTGRQQFMGIELLAGPEALIPRKETEILGRSALEIAEKLAEKHDEIILMDICTGAGNLIVSLAAKVPAIKGYAADLSADAVSLARRNAAFHQLEDRVEIREGDLLTPFDTPDFHQQVDLLICNPPYISSTRVTEMPAEIARHEPRLAFDGGPFGVKILRSLMKEAPRFLKANGWLAFEVGLGQGESMVRQMKKRFTRVRHETDAGGEIRTVIAQMQPPEIHSQKVRKKMETRKNNPKLRCTNCILPSTFPGISFNDQGVCNHCQRYKGKKTTTDQQKKYEGKFLKLLAEKRRNSNYDVIVAYSGGKDSTYTLDLFVNRYKLRVLAATLDNSFISPKALENIATVCG
;
A
#
# COMPACT_ATOMS: atom_id res chain seq x y z
N MET A 1 32.07 -31.62 25.09
CA MET A 1 30.76 -31.11 25.56
C MET A 1 29.96 -30.46 24.45
N SER A 2 30.56 -29.59 23.63
CA SER A 2 29.89 -28.91 22.50
C SER A 2 29.11 -29.84 21.57
N GLN A 3 29.68 -30.99 21.16
CA GLN A 3 28.99 -31.93 20.26
C GLN A 3 27.73 -32.57 20.88
N HIS A 4 27.76 -32.87 22.18
CA HIS A 4 26.61 -33.43 22.88
C HIS A 4 25.48 -32.40 22.99
N LEU A 5 25.81 -31.18 23.43
CA LEU A 5 24.86 -30.07 23.52
C LEU A 5 24.24 -29.75 22.16
N TRP A 6 25.04 -29.73 21.11
CA TRP A 6 24.59 -29.53 19.74
C TRP A 6 23.53 -30.55 19.34
N ASN A 7 23.85 -31.85 19.47
CA ASN A 7 22.93 -32.93 19.10
C ASN A 7 21.64 -32.90 19.92
N GLU A 8 21.73 -32.60 21.22
CA GLU A 8 20.58 -32.44 22.12
C GLU A 8 19.64 -31.34 21.65
N LEU A 9 20.15 -30.12 21.46
CA LEU A 9 19.35 -28.96 21.09
C LEU A 9 18.81 -29.07 19.66
N LEU A 10 19.58 -29.66 18.74
CA LEU A 10 19.13 -29.87 17.37
C LEU A 10 17.93 -30.84 17.31
N LEU A 11 17.94 -31.89 18.14
CA LEU A 11 16.82 -32.83 18.25
C LEU A 11 15.57 -32.14 18.83
N ILE A 12 15.76 -31.28 19.84
CA ILE A 12 14.66 -30.51 20.44
C ILE A 12 14.04 -29.57 19.40
N LEU A 13 14.86 -28.79 18.68
CA LEU A 13 14.37 -27.90 17.64
C LEU A 13 13.71 -28.68 16.50
N GLY A 14 14.32 -29.78 16.05
CA GLY A 14 13.76 -30.62 14.98
C GLY A 14 12.41 -31.25 15.29
N SER A 15 12.07 -31.42 16.59
CA SER A 15 10.79 -31.99 17.01
C SER A 15 9.70 -30.96 17.32
N LYS A 16 10.07 -29.70 17.58
CA LYS A 16 9.14 -28.69 18.12
C LYS A 16 9.09 -27.38 17.34
N LEU A 17 10.08 -27.07 16.51
CA LEU A 17 10.15 -25.81 15.78
C LEU A 17 9.19 -25.84 14.59
N GLU A 18 8.27 -24.88 14.54
CA GLU A 18 7.44 -24.62 13.38
C GLU A 18 8.13 -23.61 12.45
N ILE A 19 8.35 -23.98 11.19
CA ILE A 19 8.95 -23.10 10.19
C ILE A 19 7.85 -22.33 9.49
N LEU A 20 7.94 -21.00 9.51
CA LEU A 20 7.02 -20.14 8.76
C LEU A 20 7.37 -20.15 7.27
N ALA A 21 6.35 -20.17 6.40
CA ALA A 21 6.53 -20.26 4.96
C ALA A 21 7.34 -19.10 4.35
N ASP A 22 7.27 -17.93 4.97
CA ASP A 22 7.96 -16.69 4.57
C ASP A 22 9.39 -16.57 5.15
N LYS A 23 9.80 -17.54 5.97
CA LYS A 23 11.15 -17.66 6.55
C LYS A 23 11.72 -19.07 6.37
N PRO A 24 11.79 -19.59 5.13
CA PRO A 24 12.21 -20.98 4.86
C PRO A 24 13.66 -21.27 5.28
N GLU A 25 14.48 -20.23 5.47
CA GLU A 25 15.85 -20.34 5.98
C GLU A 25 15.94 -20.71 7.46
N GLU A 26 14.87 -20.57 8.26
CA GLU A 26 14.87 -20.86 9.70
C GLU A 26 14.67 -22.35 10.01
N THR A 27 15.45 -23.21 9.36
CA THR A 27 15.50 -24.65 9.68
C THR A 27 16.00 -24.88 11.12
N PRO A 28 15.75 -26.05 11.74
CA PRO A 28 16.29 -26.37 13.06
C PRO A 28 17.81 -26.17 13.17
N GLU A 29 18.54 -26.55 12.11
CA GLU A 29 20.00 -26.44 12.09
C GLU A 29 20.45 -24.97 12.03
N THR A 30 19.95 -24.21 11.06
CA THR A 30 20.32 -22.80 10.88
C THR A 30 19.87 -21.92 12.04
N THR A 31 18.70 -22.23 12.61
CA THR A 31 18.21 -21.62 13.86
C THR A 31 19.19 -21.88 15.01
N LEU A 32 19.61 -23.15 15.21
CA LEU A 32 20.58 -23.48 16.24
C LEU A 32 21.91 -22.77 16.02
N LYS A 33 22.43 -22.74 14.78
CA LYS A 33 23.68 -22.01 14.45
C LYS A 33 23.56 -20.53 14.82
N ALA A 34 22.49 -19.86 14.42
CA ALA A 34 22.29 -18.43 14.70
C ALA A 34 22.21 -18.13 16.20
N LEU A 35 21.47 -18.94 16.97
CA LEU A 35 21.40 -18.80 18.42
C LEU A 35 22.74 -19.11 19.10
N TRP A 36 23.51 -20.06 18.55
CA TRP A 36 24.84 -20.41 19.04
C TRP A 36 25.82 -19.25 18.88
N PHE A 37 25.86 -18.64 17.70
CA PHE A 37 26.65 -17.45 17.43
C PHE A 37 26.26 -16.27 18.33
N THR A 38 24.95 -16.11 18.56
CA THR A 38 24.43 -15.10 19.50
C THR A 38 24.92 -15.34 20.93
N ALA A 39 24.85 -16.58 21.42
CA ALA A 39 25.35 -16.95 22.74
C ALA A 39 26.87 -16.78 22.86
N ALA A 40 27.61 -16.97 21.77
CA ALA A 40 29.04 -16.74 21.69
C ALA A 40 29.43 -15.24 21.76
N GLY A 41 28.48 -14.32 21.56
CA GLY A 41 28.72 -12.87 21.52
C GLY A 41 28.96 -12.32 20.11
N GLU A 42 28.76 -13.14 19.07
CA GLU A 42 28.90 -12.76 17.66
C GLU A 42 27.58 -13.00 16.92
N PRO A 43 26.51 -12.22 17.21
CA PRO A 43 25.19 -12.47 16.65
C PRO A 43 25.21 -12.48 15.12
N LYS A 44 24.51 -13.46 14.54
CA LYS A 44 24.35 -13.66 13.09
C LYS A 44 22.91 -13.99 12.76
N SER A 45 22.46 -13.60 11.57
CA SER A 45 21.20 -14.11 10.99
C SER A 45 21.29 -15.62 10.67
N ALA A 46 20.14 -16.27 10.48
CA ALA A 46 20.08 -17.68 10.07
C ALA A 46 20.87 -17.95 8.78
N GLN A 47 20.73 -17.09 7.76
CA GLN A 47 21.49 -17.24 6.52
C GLN A 47 22.99 -17.06 6.72
N ALA A 48 23.42 -16.03 7.47
CA ALA A 48 24.83 -15.75 7.70
C ALA A 48 25.52 -16.86 8.51
N ALA A 49 24.79 -17.49 9.42
CA ALA A 49 25.28 -18.59 10.23
C ALA A 49 25.33 -19.93 9.47
N ALA A 50 24.51 -20.13 8.43
CA ALA A 50 24.25 -21.43 7.81
C ALA A 50 25.52 -22.17 7.36
N SER A 51 26.47 -21.47 6.74
CA SER A 51 27.71 -22.02 6.19
C SER A 51 28.89 -22.03 7.16
N LEU A 52 28.70 -21.56 8.38
CA LEU A 52 29.78 -21.42 9.36
C LEU A 52 29.81 -22.57 10.36
N ASN A 53 31.02 -22.90 10.81
CA ASN A 53 31.22 -23.78 11.95
C ASN A 53 31.03 -22.98 13.24
N VAL A 54 30.28 -23.56 14.18
CA VAL A 54 30.02 -22.89 15.45
C VAL A 54 31.25 -22.90 16.36
N PRO A 55 31.54 -21.80 17.08
CA PRO A 55 32.68 -21.74 18.00
C PRO A 55 32.42 -22.57 19.27
N PRO A 56 33.48 -22.96 20.02
CA PRO A 56 33.29 -23.55 21.34
C PRO A 56 32.63 -22.55 22.30
N LEU A 57 31.77 -23.04 23.19
CA LEU A 57 31.11 -22.23 24.23
C LEU A 57 31.66 -22.60 25.61
N ASN A 58 31.76 -21.61 26.50
CA ASN A 58 31.91 -21.85 27.93
C ASN A 58 30.54 -22.09 28.60
N HIS A 59 30.51 -22.54 29.86
CA HIS A 59 29.27 -22.86 30.56
C HIS A 59 28.25 -21.70 30.63
N THR A 60 28.73 -20.45 30.78
CA THR A 60 27.83 -19.28 30.78
C THR A 60 27.17 -19.10 29.41
N GLN A 61 27.92 -19.28 28.33
CA GLN A 61 27.41 -19.20 26.95
C GLN A 61 26.49 -20.39 26.62
N GLU A 62 26.80 -21.60 27.10
CA GLU A 62 25.91 -22.77 26.97
C GLU A 62 24.55 -22.54 27.64
N ASN A 63 24.52 -21.92 28.83
CA ASN A 63 23.28 -21.56 29.51
C ASN A 63 22.47 -20.52 28.73
N ARG A 64 23.13 -19.46 28.23
CA ARG A 64 22.48 -18.45 27.37
C ARG A 64 21.89 -19.08 26.10
N LEU A 65 22.60 -20.02 25.49
CA LEU A 65 22.09 -20.75 24.33
C LEU A 65 20.80 -21.52 24.66
N ARG A 66 20.76 -22.23 25.80
CA ARG A 66 19.56 -22.94 26.26
C ARG A 66 18.39 -21.99 26.50
N GLU A 67 18.64 -20.82 27.09
CA GLU A 67 17.64 -19.76 27.27
C GLU A 67 17.07 -19.28 25.94
N HIS A 68 17.94 -18.95 24.97
CA HIS A 68 17.50 -18.53 23.64
C HIS A 68 16.69 -19.60 22.91
N VAL A 69 17.11 -20.88 22.97
CA VAL A 69 16.34 -21.99 22.38
C VAL A 69 14.95 -22.08 23.01
N ASN A 70 14.86 -21.98 24.33
CA ASN A 70 13.56 -21.99 25.02
C ASN A 70 12.69 -20.79 24.59
N SER A 71 13.25 -19.60 24.47
CA SER A 71 12.53 -18.42 23.98
C SER A 71 12.06 -18.55 22.52
N ARG A 72 12.87 -19.16 21.65
CA ARG A 72 12.47 -19.47 20.25
C ARG A 72 11.29 -20.42 20.24
N LEU A 73 11.36 -21.51 21.00
CA LEU A 73 10.28 -22.50 21.13
C LEU A 73 9.02 -21.94 21.77
N ALA A 74 9.13 -20.89 22.59
CA ALA A 74 7.99 -20.15 23.13
C ALA A 74 7.35 -19.19 22.11
N GLY A 75 7.91 -19.06 20.90
CA GLY A 75 7.37 -18.26 19.80
C GLY A 75 8.04 -16.89 19.60
N THR A 76 9.15 -16.59 20.29
CA THR A 76 9.90 -15.36 20.01
C THR A 76 10.55 -15.48 18.62
N PRO A 77 10.44 -14.48 17.72
CA PRO A 77 11.08 -14.51 16.42
C PRO A 77 12.60 -14.68 16.53
N LEU A 78 13.20 -15.50 15.67
CA LEU A 78 14.66 -15.70 15.67
C LEU A 78 15.41 -14.38 15.51
N ALA A 79 14.97 -13.52 14.59
CA ALA A 79 15.58 -12.21 14.35
C ALA A 79 15.59 -11.30 15.60
N HIS A 80 14.61 -11.42 16.49
CA HIS A 80 14.60 -10.67 17.75
C HIS A 80 15.55 -11.26 18.80
N LEU A 81 15.75 -12.57 18.78
CA LEU A 81 16.71 -13.24 19.66
C LEU A 81 18.15 -12.95 19.26
N THR A 82 18.44 -12.97 17.96
CA THR A 82 19.78 -12.70 17.40
C THR A 82 20.05 -11.21 17.26
N GLY A 83 19.00 -10.38 17.18
CA GLY A 83 19.10 -8.98 16.77
C GLY A 83 19.55 -8.81 15.32
N ARG A 84 19.37 -9.83 14.47
CA ARG A 84 19.90 -9.91 13.10
C ARG A 84 18.90 -10.54 12.13
N GLN A 85 18.76 -9.93 10.96
CA GLN A 85 18.02 -10.49 9.81
C GLN A 85 18.80 -10.25 8.52
N GLN A 86 18.84 -11.20 7.59
CA GLN A 86 19.37 -10.95 6.25
C GLN A 86 18.25 -10.47 5.32
N PHE A 87 18.57 -9.52 4.45
CA PHE A 87 17.69 -9.09 3.36
C PHE A 87 18.54 -8.69 2.15
N MET A 88 18.19 -9.18 0.95
CA MET A 88 18.92 -8.90 -0.30
C MET A 88 20.43 -9.21 -0.21
N GLY A 89 20.80 -10.19 0.60
CA GLY A 89 22.20 -10.61 0.81
C GLY A 89 23.03 -9.71 1.71
N ILE A 90 22.44 -8.71 2.37
CA ILE A 90 23.11 -7.93 3.43
C ILE A 90 22.49 -8.24 4.79
N GLU A 91 23.29 -8.09 5.85
CA GLU A 91 22.84 -8.33 7.22
C GLU A 91 22.34 -7.03 7.85
N LEU A 92 21.17 -7.05 8.47
CA LEU A 92 20.53 -5.90 9.11
C LEU A 92 20.34 -6.18 10.59
N LEU A 93 20.37 -5.11 11.38
CA LEU A 93 19.84 -5.09 12.74
C LEU A 93 18.33 -5.34 12.69
N ALA A 94 17.84 -6.17 13.61
CA ALA A 94 16.43 -6.49 13.76
C ALA A 94 15.99 -6.32 15.22
N GLY A 95 14.74 -5.95 15.41
CA GLY A 95 14.14 -5.73 16.73
C GLY A 95 12.65 -5.40 16.61
N PRO A 96 11.95 -5.28 17.76
CA PRO A 96 10.50 -5.08 17.80
C PRO A 96 10.03 -3.73 17.25
N GLU A 97 10.95 -2.82 16.90
CA GLU A 97 10.65 -1.47 16.41
C GLU A 97 10.01 -1.46 15.02
N ALA A 98 10.24 -2.49 14.19
CA ALA A 98 9.74 -2.56 12.82
C ALA A 98 9.41 -4.00 12.40
N LEU A 99 8.81 -4.12 11.21
CA LEU A 99 8.58 -5.41 10.56
C LEU A 99 9.90 -6.13 10.29
N ILE A 100 9.95 -7.42 10.60
CA ILE A 100 11.09 -8.26 10.19
C ILE A 100 11.08 -8.37 8.66
N PRO A 101 12.18 -8.02 7.97
CA PRO A 101 12.28 -8.12 6.52
C PRO A 101 11.86 -9.49 5.98
N ARG A 102 10.97 -9.51 4.98
CA ARG A 102 10.40 -10.74 4.41
C ARG A 102 11.06 -11.09 3.09
N LYS A 103 11.12 -12.39 2.79
CA LYS A 103 11.69 -12.90 1.55
C LYS A 103 10.86 -12.48 0.32
N GLU A 104 9.54 -12.37 0.48
CA GLU A 104 8.65 -11.88 -0.56
C GLU A 104 8.99 -10.44 -0.96
N THR A 105 9.38 -9.59 -0.01
CA THR A 105 9.78 -8.19 -0.27
C THR A 105 11.07 -8.09 -1.10
N GLU A 106 11.89 -9.15 -1.16
CA GLU A 106 13.02 -9.21 -2.10
C GLU A 106 12.59 -9.24 -3.56
N ILE A 107 11.32 -9.58 -3.88
CA ILE A 107 10.78 -9.47 -5.24
C ILE A 107 10.76 -7.99 -5.68
N LEU A 108 10.27 -7.10 -4.80
CA LEU A 108 10.31 -5.65 -5.00
C LEU A 108 11.76 -5.16 -5.02
N GLY A 109 12.58 -5.61 -4.07
CA GLY A 109 14.00 -5.26 -3.97
C GLY A 109 14.79 -5.58 -5.23
N ARG A 110 14.63 -6.78 -5.80
CA ARG A 110 15.30 -7.19 -7.06
C ARG A 110 14.87 -6.33 -8.25
N SER A 111 13.57 -6.07 -8.37
CA SER A 111 13.06 -5.19 -9.43
C SER A 111 13.56 -3.75 -9.32
N ALA A 112 13.63 -3.22 -8.10
CA ALA A 112 14.17 -1.90 -7.82
C ALA A 112 15.68 -1.83 -8.11
N LEU A 113 16.43 -2.88 -7.75
CA LEU A 113 17.87 -2.99 -8.02
C LEU A 113 18.15 -2.96 -9.52
N GLU A 114 17.44 -3.77 -10.31
CA GLU A 114 17.60 -3.78 -11.77
C GLU A 114 17.31 -2.41 -12.41
N ILE A 115 16.36 -1.66 -11.87
CA ILE A 115 16.06 -0.29 -12.34
C ILE A 115 17.19 0.66 -11.96
N ALA A 116 17.65 0.60 -10.70
CA ALA A 116 18.71 1.47 -10.20
C ALA A 116 20.04 1.24 -10.94
N GLU A 117 20.43 -0.01 -11.19
CA GLU A 117 21.66 -0.33 -11.95
C GLU A 117 21.60 0.26 -13.37
N LYS A 118 20.47 0.12 -14.07
CA LYS A 118 20.28 0.70 -15.41
C LYS A 118 20.27 2.23 -15.43
N LEU A 119 19.84 2.85 -14.33
CA LEU A 119 19.93 4.30 -14.17
C LEU A 119 21.38 4.73 -13.90
N ALA A 120 22.12 3.94 -13.13
CA ALA A 120 23.52 4.22 -12.77
C ALA A 120 24.46 4.15 -13.99
N GLU A 121 24.10 3.38 -15.03
CA GLU A 121 24.81 3.39 -16.32
C GLU A 121 24.80 4.76 -17.02
N LYS A 122 23.86 5.64 -16.66
CA LYS A 122 23.58 6.90 -17.38
C LYS A 122 23.68 8.14 -16.51
N HIS A 123 23.69 7.96 -15.19
CA HIS A 123 23.58 9.04 -14.21
C HIS A 123 24.56 8.78 -13.07
N ASP A 124 25.34 9.80 -12.72
CA ASP A 124 26.29 9.73 -11.60
C ASP A 124 25.59 9.69 -10.24
N GLU A 125 24.36 10.24 -10.16
CA GLU A 125 23.52 10.23 -8.98
C GLU A 125 22.07 9.85 -9.32
N ILE A 126 21.48 9.02 -8.46
CA ILE A 126 20.10 8.53 -8.56
C ILE A 126 19.38 8.87 -7.25
N ILE A 127 18.30 9.64 -7.33
CA ILE A 127 17.45 9.92 -6.17
C ILE A 127 16.45 8.78 -6.01
N LEU A 128 16.60 8.00 -4.94
CA LEU A 128 15.69 6.91 -4.58
C LEU A 128 14.88 7.28 -3.34
N MET A 129 13.55 7.16 -3.43
CA MET A 129 12.64 7.30 -2.28
C MET A 129 12.05 5.97 -1.83
N ASP A 130 12.13 5.65 -0.54
CA ASP A 130 11.51 4.46 0.07
C ASP A 130 10.45 4.87 1.11
N ILE A 131 9.18 4.60 0.79
CA ILE A 131 8.04 5.01 1.62
C ILE A 131 7.46 3.79 2.34
N CYS A 132 7.17 3.95 3.64
CA CYS A 132 6.93 2.83 4.56
C CYS A 132 8.19 1.98 4.72
N THR A 133 9.32 2.65 5.01
CA THR A 133 10.65 2.02 4.98
C THR A 133 10.86 0.95 6.06
N GLY A 134 10.09 0.98 7.15
CA GLY A 134 10.21 0.02 8.25
C GLY A 134 11.62 -0.02 8.83
N ALA A 135 12.27 -1.20 8.78
CA ALA A 135 13.66 -1.38 9.22
C ALA A 135 14.71 -0.78 8.27
N GLY A 136 14.30 -0.15 7.17
CA GLY A 136 15.18 0.37 6.13
C GLY A 136 15.67 -0.69 5.15
N ASN A 137 15.05 -1.88 5.11
CA ASN A 137 15.61 -3.03 4.41
C ASN A 137 15.73 -2.80 2.90
N LEU A 138 14.80 -2.10 2.26
CA LEU A 138 14.90 -1.76 0.85
C LEU A 138 15.93 -0.65 0.60
N ILE A 139 15.79 0.52 1.25
CA ILE A 139 16.67 1.67 1.05
C ILE A 139 18.15 1.35 1.34
N VAL A 140 18.44 0.67 2.45
CA VAL A 140 19.81 0.32 2.88
C VAL A 140 20.41 -0.70 1.91
N SER A 141 19.65 -1.72 1.51
CA SER A 141 20.16 -2.75 0.60
C SER A 141 20.46 -2.22 -0.79
N LEU A 142 19.59 -1.36 -1.32
CA LEU A 142 19.78 -0.76 -2.63
C LEU A 142 20.96 0.21 -2.60
N ALA A 143 21.04 1.09 -1.61
CA ALA A 143 22.14 2.03 -1.47
C ALA A 143 23.50 1.34 -1.22
N ALA A 144 23.53 0.21 -0.49
CA ALA A 144 24.73 -0.58 -0.29
C ALA A 144 25.26 -1.22 -1.60
N LYS A 145 24.35 -1.62 -2.51
CA LYS A 145 24.72 -2.26 -3.78
C LYS A 145 24.99 -1.29 -4.92
N VAL A 146 24.35 -0.11 -4.91
CA VAL A 146 24.45 0.89 -5.98
C VAL A 146 25.02 2.19 -5.40
N PRO A 147 26.33 2.47 -5.60
CA PRO A 147 26.99 3.65 -5.06
C PRO A 147 26.36 4.99 -5.49
N ALA A 148 25.80 5.04 -6.70
CA ALA A 148 25.15 6.23 -7.26
C ALA A 148 23.84 6.62 -6.54
N ILE A 149 23.28 5.76 -5.67
CA ILE A 149 22.03 6.08 -4.97
C ILE A 149 22.26 7.12 -3.87
N LYS A 150 21.50 8.22 -3.96
CA LYS A 150 21.14 9.11 -2.85
C LYS A 150 19.74 8.73 -2.38
N GLY A 151 19.67 8.17 -1.18
CA GLY A 151 18.47 7.59 -0.61
C GLY A 151 17.71 8.53 0.31
N TYR A 152 16.38 8.51 0.20
CA TYR A 152 15.47 9.26 1.06
C TYR A 152 14.34 8.32 1.51
N ALA A 153 14.19 8.11 2.82
CA ALA A 153 13.22 7.16 3.35
C ALA A 153 12.29 7.79 4.37
N ALA A 154 11.04 7.34 4.40
CA ALA A 154 10.06 7.76 5.39
C ALA A 154 9.28 6.60 5.97
N ASP A 155 9.03 6.68 7.28
CA ASP A 155 8.07 5.85 7.98
C ASP A 155 7.22 6.71 8.93
N LEU A 156 5.99 6.25 9.21
CA LEU A 156 5.11 6.89 10.18
C LEU A 156 5.56 6.61 11.62
N SER A 157 6.26 5.49 11.86
CA SER A 157 6.72 5.08 13.18
C SER A 157 8.11 5.66 13.49
N ALA A 158 8.20 6.46 14.56
CA ALA A 158 9.47 6.95 15.09
C ALA A 158 10.44 5.81 15.48
N ASP A 159 9.92 4.72 16.02
CA ASP A 159 10.71 3.54 16.39
C ASP A 159 11.30 2.87 15.15
N ALA A 160 10.49 2.72 14.09
CA ALA A 160 10.96 2.16 12.82
C ALA A 160 12.04 3.04 12.19
N VAL A 161 11.83 4.36 12.18
CA VAL A 161 12.84 5.34 11.72
C VAL A 161 14.14 5.23 12.52
N SER A 162 14.06 5.03 13.83
CA SER A 162 15.24 4.81 14.68
C SER A 162 16.02 3.55 14.28
N LEU A 163 15.32 2.43 14.07
CA LEU A 163 15.94 1.19 13.58
C LEU A 163 16.53 1.34 12.17
N ALA A 164 15.80 1.97 11.25
CA ALA A 164 16.28 2.23 9.90
C ALA A 164 17.56 3.07 9.87
N ARG A 165 17.65 4.11 10.72
CA ARG A 165 18.86 4.93 10.86
C ARG A 165 20.04 4.12 11.40
N ARG A 166 19.81 3.26 12.40
CA ARG A 166 20.84 2.34 12.89
C ARG A 166 21.29 1.35 11.82
N ASN A 167 20.38 0.89 10.96
CA ASN A 167 20.73 0.03 9.83
C ASN A 167 21.54 0.77 8.75
N ALA A 168 21.20 2.02 8.43
CA ALA A 168 22.03 2.85 7.57
C ALA A 168 23.44 3.02 8.16
N ALA A 169 23.54 3.29 9.46
CA ALA A 169 24.82 3.40 10.15
C ALA A 169 25.61 2.10 10.22
N PHE A 170 24.93 0.96 10.43
CA PHE A 170 25.53 -0.36 10.42
C PHE A 170 26.22 -0.67 9.07
N HIS A 171 25.76 -0.06 7.98
CA HIS A 171 26.33 -0.16 6.63
C HIS A 171 27.11 1.08 6.18
N GLN A 172 27.37 2.04 7.07
CA GLN A 172 28.12 3.28 6.76
C GLN A 172 27.47 4.10 5.63
N LEU A 173 26.15 4.23 5.68
CA LEU A 173 25.34 4.91 4.65
C LEU A 173 24.73 6.24 5.12
N GLU A 174 25.08 6.75 6.30
CA GLU A 174 24.48 7.94 6.90
C GLU A 174 24.60 9.18 6.00
N ASP A 175 25.70 9.29 5.25
CA ASP A 175 25.93 10.42 4.33
C ASP A 175 25.12 10.30 3.03
N ARG A 176 24.62 9.11 2.70
CA ARG A 176 23.88 8.83 1.46
C ARG A 176 22.40 8.57 1.66
N VAL A 177 21.98 8.16 2.84
CA VAL A 177 20.60 7.78 3.14
C VAL A 177 20.05 8.67 4.24
N GLU A 178 19.12 9.54 3.87
CA GLU A 178 18.37 10.36 4.81
C GLU A 178 17.04 9.69 5.15
N ILE A 179 16.73 9.59 6.45
CA ILE A 179 15.50 8.94 6.93
C ILE A 179 14.72 9.92 7.79
N ARG A 180 13.45 10.14 7.47
CA ARG A 180 12.55 11.07 8.16
C ARG A 180 11.33 10.35 8.71
N GLU A 181 10.79 10.86 9.82
CA GLU A 181 9.48 10.45 10.32
C GLU A 181 8.38 11.25 9.61
N GLY A 182 7.31 10.57 9.22
CA GLY A 182 6.05 11.21 8.83
C GLY A 182 5.20 10.39 7.87
N ASP A 183 4.05 10.97 7.51
CA ASP A 183 3.05 10.29 6.69
C ASP A 183 3.41 10.31 5.20
N LEU A 184 3.74 9.14 4.67
CA LEU A 184 4.05 8.90 3.27
C LEU A 184 5.09 9.90 2.72
N LEU A 185 4.71 10.69 1.72
CA LEU A 185 5.58 11.63 1.01
C LEU A 185 5.65 13.01 1.69
N THR A 186 4.89 13.24 2.76
CA THR A 186 4.82 14.53 3.46
C THR A 186 6.20 15.05 3.91
N PRO A 187 7.09 14.22 4.50
CA PRO A 187 8.41 14.69 4.95
C PRO A 187 9.30 15.25 3.83
N PHE A 188 8.99 14.93 2.57
CA PHE A 188 9.76 15.34 1.41
C PHE A 188 9.00 16.31 0.50
N ASP A 189 7.82 16.79 0.89
CA ASP A 189 6.99 17.69 0.07
C ASP A 189 7.53 19.11 0.00
N THR A 190 8.69 19.24 -0.64
CA THR A 190 9.45 20.48 -0.82
C THR A 190 9.94 20.58 -2.27
N PRO A 191 10.21 21.79 -2.78
CA PRO A 191 10.64 21.99 -4.16
C PRO A 191 11.86 21.15 -4.57
N ASP A 192 12.76 20.85 -3.63
CA ASP A 192 13.98 20.07 -3.87
C ASP A 192 13.71 18.63 -4.33
N PHE A 193 12.51 18.09 -4.07
CA PHE A 193 12.12 16.74 -4.48
C PHE A 193 11.06 16.71 -5.58
N HIS A 194 10.46 17.86 -5.92
CA HIS A 194 9.41 17.92 -6.93
C HIS A 194 9.98 17.64 -8.32
N GLN A 195 9.52 16.56 -8.95
CA GLN A 195 10.03 16.06 -10.23
C GLN A 195 11.54 15.75 -10.25
N GLN A 196 12.12 15.41 -9.11
CA GLN A 196 13.55 15.07 -8.98
C GLN A 196 13.81 13.59 -8.69
N VAL A 197 12.79 12.81 -8.33
CA VAL A 197 12.94 11.41 -7.92
C VAL A 197 13.04 10.48 -9.12
N ASP A 198 14.12 9.70 -9.19
CA ASP A 198 14.36 8.72 -10.26
C ASP A 198 13.61 7.41 -10.02
N LEU A 199 13.54 6.96 -8.75
CA LEU A 199 12.87 5.73 -8.35
C LEU A 199 12.17 5.92 -6.99
N LEU A 200 10.86 5.69 -6.96
CA LEU A 200 10.05 5.65 -5.74
C LEU A 200 9.61 4.20 -5.50
N ILE A 201 9.93 3.67 -4.33
CA ILE A 201 9.53 2.35 -3.86
C ILE A 201 8.66 2.44 -2.62
N CYS A 202 7.79 1.44 -2.43
CA CYS A 202 6.97 1.35 -1.22
C CYS A 202 6.56 -0.10 -0.93
N ASN A 203 6.78 -0.55 0.30
CA ASN A 203 6.15 -1.76 0.85
C ASN A 203 5.15 -1.35 1.95
N PRO A 204 3.89 -1.05 1.61
CA PRO A 204 2.94 -0.56 2.58
C PRO A 204 2.28 -1.70 3.35
N PRO A 205 1.68 -1.43 4.53
CA PRO A 205 0.78 -2.39 5.15
C PRO A 205 -0.41 -2.68 4.23
N TYR A 206 -0.60 -3.96 3.87
CA TYR A 206 -1.64 -4.41 2.93
C TYR A 206 -2.62 -5.43 3.53
N ILE A 207 -2.42 -5.88 4.76
CA ILE A 207 -3.31 -6.84 5.42
C ILE A 207 -4.57 -6.10 5.89
N SER A 208 -5.75 -6.64 5.56
CA SER A 208 -7.00 -6.06 6.06
C SER A 208 -7.09 -6.23 7.57
N SER A 209 -7.64 -5.24 8.27
CA SER A 209 -7.73 -5.25 9.74
C SER A 209 -8.40 -6.52 10.31
N THR A 210 -9.30 -7.14 9.53
CA THR A 210 -9.98 -8.40 9.88
C THR A 210 -9.11 -9.66 9.76
N ARG A 211 -8.06 -9.64 8.95
CA ARG A 211 -7.13 -10.77 8.76
C ARG A 211 -5.91 -10.67 9.69
N VAL A 212 -5.67 -9.51 10.28
CA VAL A 212 -4.61 -9.32 11.28
C VAL A 212 -4.80 -10.27 12.47
N THR A 213 -6.05 -10.61 12.82
CA THR A 213 -6.35 -11.57 13.90
C THR A 213 -6.03 -13.03 13.56
N GLU A 214 -5.81 -13.35 12.28
CA GLU A 214 -5.51 -14.71 11.78
C GLU A 214 -4.00 -14.93 11.58
N MET A 215 -3.17 -13.94 11.91
CA MET A 215 -1.72 -14.01 11.71
C MET A 215 -1.06 -15.00 12.69
N PRO A 216 0.04 -15.67 12.28
CA PRO A 216 0.85 -16.51 13.18
C PRO A 216 1.18 -15.78 14.48
N ALA A 217 1.13 -16.49 15.61
CA ALA A 217 1.33 -15.88 16.93
C ALA A 217 2.71 -15.22 17.07
N GLU A 218 3.74 -15.77 16.43
CA GLU A 218 5.08 -15.18 16.34
C GLU A 218 5.03 -13.75 15.78
N ILE A 219 4.21 -13.51 14.77
CA ILE A 219 4.11 -12.20 14.10
C ILE A 219 3.19 -11.28 14.89
N ALA A 220 1.97 -11.75 15.21
CA ALA A 220 0.94 -10.93 15.85
C ALA A 220 1.33 -10.44 17.26
N ARG A 221 2.19 -11.17 17.98
CA ARG A 221 2.62 -10.82 19.34
C ARG A 221 3.89 -9.99 19.39
N HIS A 222 4.76 -10.07 18.39
CA HIS A 222 6.11 -9.51 18.48
C HIS A 222 6.40 -8.41 17.47
N GLU A 223 5.63 -8.27 16.39
CA GLU A 223 5.85 -7.24 15.38
C GLU A 223 4.80 -6.12 15.45
N PRO A 224 5.16 -4.86 15.10
CA PRO A 224 4.23 -3.74 15.23
C PRO A 224 2.97 -3.90 14.37
N ARG A 225 1.80 -3.77 15.00
CA ARG A 225 0.51 -3.87 14.30
C ARG A 225 0.38 -2.88 13.12
N LEU A 226 0.96 -1.68 13.26
CA LEU A 226 0.95 -0.64 12.24
C LEU A 226 1.63 -1.10 10.93
N ALA A 227 2.56 -2.05 11.00
CA ALA A 227 3.23 -2.60 9.83
C ALA A 227 2.36 -3.54 8.99
N PHE A 228 1.18 -3.94 9.48
CA PHE A 228 0.28 -4.88 8.79
C PHE A 228 -1.06 -4.26 8.41
N ASP A 229 -1.61 -3.38 9.25
CA ASP A 229 -2.97 -2.89 9.11
C ASP A 229 -3.12 -1.85 7.98
N GLY A 230 -3.45 -2.33 6.78
CA GLY A 230 -3.72 -1.48 5.61
C GLY A 230 -5.14 -0.89 5.58
N GLY A 231 -5.88 -0.99 6.68
CA GLY A 231 -7.30 -0.63 6.80
C GLY A 231 -8.24 -1.67 6.16
N PRO A 232 -9.55 -1.36 6.01
CA PRO A 232 -10.57 -2.35 5.64
C PRO A 232 -10.30 -3.10 4.32
N PHE A 233 -9.58 -2.48 3.39
CA PHE A 233 -9.29 -3.03 2.07
C PHE A 233 -7.79 -3.15 1.75
N GLY A 234 -6.89 -2.70 2.62
CA GLY A 234 -5.44 -2.79 2.40
C GLY A 234 -4.87 -1.99 1.22
N VAL A 235 -5.62 -1.04 0.64
CA VAL A 235 -5.23 -0.34 -0.61
C VAL A 235 -5.23 1.19 -0.49
N LYS A 236 -5.55 1.75 0.68
CA LYS A 236 -5.66 3.22 0.86
C LYS A 236 -4.31 3.90 0.59
N ILE A 237 -3.24 3.35 1.16
CA ILE A 237 -1.88 3.87 1.02
C ILE A 237 -1.44 3.83 -0.44
N LEU A 238 -1.56 2.68 -1.11
CA LEU A 238 -1.23 2.55 -2.53
C LEU A 238 -1.98 3.55 -3.42
N ARG A 239 -3.25 3.84 -3.13
CA ARG A 239 -4.02 4.83 -3.89
C ARG A 239 -3.54 6.26 -3.68
N SER A 240 -3.18 6.63 -2.44
CA SER A 240 -2.57 7.94 -2.15
C SER A 240 -1.19 8.04 -2.83
N LEU A 241 -0.35 7.02 -2.69
CA LEU A 241 0.95 6.93 -3.35
C LEU A 241 0.85 7.11 -4.86
N MET A 242 -0.02 6.37 -5.54
CA MET A 242 -0.24 6.50 -7.00
C MET A 242 -0.74 7.89 -7.43
N LYS A 243 -1.42 8.62 -6.54
CA LYS A 243 -1.93 9.98 -6.80
C LYS A 243 -0.82 11.02 -6.62
N GLU A 244 0.05 10.83 -5.63
CA GLU A 244 1.05 11.81 -5.21
C GLU A 244 2.41 11.61 -5.90
N ALA A 245 2.80 10.37 -6.22
CA ALA A 245 4.06 10.04 -6.87
C ALA A 245 4.37 10.90 -8.13
N PRO A 246 3.39 11.22 -9.03
CA PRO A 246 3.64 12.09 -10.17
C PRO A 246 4.19 13.49 -9.84
N ARG A 247 4.00 13.99 -8.61
CA ARG A 247 4.57 15.27 -8.15
C ARG A 247 6.06 15.18 -7.88
N PHE A 248 6.55 14.01 -7.49
CA PHE A 248 7.93 13.75 -7.07
C PHE A 248 8.77 13.15 -8.20
N LEU A 249 8.18 12.29 -9.02
CA LEU A 249 8.92 11.56 -10.06
C LEU A 249 9.38 12.46 -11.20
N LYS A 250 10.64 12.30 -11.60
CA LYS A 250 11.19 12.80 -12.87
C LYS A 250 10.37 12.30 -14.06
N ALA A 251 10.51 12.99 -15.19
CA ALA A 251 10.15 12.39 -16.48
C ALA A 251 10.93 11.08 -16.65
N ASN A 252 10.25 9.99 -16.97
CA ASN A 252 10.81 8.63 -16.99
C ASN A 252 11.26 8.06 -15.62
N GLY A 253 10.92 8.71 -14.51
CA GLY A 253 11.11 8.14 -13.16
C GLY A 253 10.20 6.94 -12.93
N TRP A 254 10.58 6.06 -12.00
CA TRP A 254 9.90 4.79 -11.75
C TRP A 254 9.13 4.78 -10.44
N LEU A 255 7.96 4.15 -10.44
CA LEU A 255 7.20 3.79 -9.26
C LEU A 255 7.13 2.27 -9.18
N ALA A 256 7.59 1.69 -8.07
CA ALA A 256 7.44 0.27 -7.77
C ALA A 256 6.86 0.08 -6.37
N PHE A 257 5.96 -0.87 -6.18
CA PHE A 257 5.44 -1.15 -4.84
C PHE A 257 5.00 -2.60 -4.67
N GLU A 258 5.03 -3.05 -3.43
CA GLU A 258 4.52 -4.35 -3.02
C GLU A 258 2.99 -4.32 -2.93
N VAL A 259 2.35 -5.46 -3.22
CA VAL A 259 0.90 -5.64 -3.11
C VAL A 259 0.57 -6.95 -2.39
N GLY A 260 -0.51 -6.91 -1.61
CA GLY A 260 -1.05 -8.10 -0.96
C GLY A 260 -1.74 -9.05 -1.95
N LEU A 261 -1.94 -10.30 -1.52
CA LEU A 261 -2.66 -11.32 -2.28
C LEU A 261 -4.01 -10.82 -2.82
N GLY A 262 -4.26 -11.04 -4.11
CA GLY A 262 -5.49 -10.63 -4.80
C GLY A 262 -5.61 -9.13 -5.12
N GLN A 263 -4.66 -8.28 -4.70
CA GLN A 263 -4.69 -6.83 -5.00
C GLN A 263 -4.02 -6.49 -6.34
N GLY A 264 -3.07 -7.33 -6.79
CA GLY A 264 -2.15 -7.00 -7.88
C GLY A 264 -2.81 -6.63 -9.21
N GLU A 265 -3.75 -7.43 -9.72
CA GLU A 265 -4.40 -7.10 -10.99
C GLU A 265 -5.12 -5.75 -10.97
N SER A 266 -5.78 -5.43 -9.86
CA SER A 266 -6.49 -4.17 -9.67
C SER A 266 -5.52 -2.99 -9.68
N MET A 267 -4.35 -3.15 -9.05
CA MET A 267 -3.29 -2.13 -9.05
C MET A 267 -2.68 -1.96 -10.44
N VAL A 268 -2.37 -3.05 -11.16
CA VAL A 268 -1.88 -3.00 -12.55
C VAL A 268 -2.86 -2.24 -13.45
N ARG A 269 -4.17 -2.52 -13.35
CA ARG A 269 -5.21 -1.80 -14.11
C ARG A 269 -5.27 -0.31 -13.76
N GLN A 270 -5.05 0.06 -12.51
CA GLN A 270 -5.04 1.47 -12.08
C GLN A 270 -3.79 2.19 -12.56
N MET A 271 -2.62 1.57 -12.45
CA MET A 271 -1.33 2.12 -12.91
C MET A 271 -1.35 2.46 -14.40
N LYS A 272 -1.93 1.59 -15.24
CA LYS A 272 -2.07 1.82 -16.70
C LYS A 272 -2.83 3.10 -17.08
N LYS A 273 -3.55 3.73 -16.14
CA LYS A 273 -4.28 4.99 -16.40
C LYS A 273 -3.39 6.23 -16.37
N ARG A 274 -2.24 6.18 -15.67
CA ARG A 274 -1.36 7.34 -15.43
C ARG A 274 0.10 7.09 -15.78
N PHE A 275 0.53 5.83 -15.77
CA PHE A 275 1.91 5.45 -15.98
C PHE A 275 2.08 4.63 -17.26
N THR A 276 3.31 4.54 -17.73
CA THR A 276 3.77 3.72 -18.87
C THR A 276 4.60 2.54 -18.42
N ARG A 277 4.86 1.60 -19.34
CA ARG A 277 5.70 0.42 -19.09
C ARG A 277 5.28 -0.34 -17.83
N VAL A 278 3.98 -0.41 -17.59
CA VAL A 278 3.41 -1.11 -16.42
C VAL A 278 3.70 -2.59 -16.56
N ARG A 279 4.50 -3.13 -15.64
CA ARG A 279 4.80 -4.56 -15.50
C ARG A 279 4.57 -4.99 -14.05
N HIS A 280 4.65 -6.29 -13.81
CA HIS A 280 4.48 -6.86 -12.49
C HIS A 280 5.36 -8.10 -12.35
N GLU A 281 5.73 -8.40 -11.11
CA GLU A 281 6.43 -9.62 -10.75
C GLU A 281 5.56 -10.47 -9.82
N THR A 282 5.73 -11.78 -9.92
CA THR A 282 4.99 -12.76 -9.13
C THR A 282 5.88 -13.49 -8.13
N ASP A 283 5.28 -14.04 -7.09
CA ASP A 283 5.92 -15.05 -6.26
C ASP A 283 5.97 -16.42 -6.98
N ALA A 284 6.52 -17.43 -6.30
CA ALA A 284 6.60 -18.80 -6.82
C ALA A 284 5.21 -19.45 -7.04
N GLY A 285 4.16 -18.94 -6.40
CA GLY A 285 2.77 -19.37 -6.59
C GLY A 285 2.09 -18.70 -7.79
N GLY A 286 2.76 -17.79 -8.49
CA GLY A 286 2.20 -17.03 -9.60
C GLY A 286 1.34 -15.83 -9.17
N GLU A 287 1.31 -15.51 -7.88
CA GLU A 287 0.55 -14.37 -7.37
C GLU A 287 1.34 -13.08 -7.54
N ILE A 288 0.69 -12.03 -8.02
CA ILE A 288 1.34 -10.73 -8.23
C ILE A 288 1.72 -10.13 -6.88
N ARG A 289 3.01 -9.85 -6.69
CA ARG A 289 3.56 -9.24 -5.47
C ARG A 289 4.16 -7.88 -5.67
N THR A 290 4.62 -7.57 -6.87
CA THR A 290 5.23 -6.28 -7.16
C THR A 290 4.61 -5.70 -8.41
N VAL A 291 4.26 -4.41 -8.37
CA VAL A 291 3.79 -3.65 -9.53
C VAL A 291 4.77 -2.53 -9.80
N ILE A 292 5.22 -2.42 -11.06
CA ILE A 292 6.23 -1.46 -11.48
C ILE A 292 5.67 -0.66 -12.66
N ALA A 293 5.91 0.64 -12.67
CA ALA A 293 5.63 1.46 -13.84
C ALA A 293 6.54 2.68 -13.92
N GLN A 294 6.55 3.31 -15.07
CA GLN A 294 7.35 4.48 -15.38
C GLN A 294 6.47 5.71 -15.62
N MET A 295 6.84 6.84 -15.04
CA MET A 295 6.22 8.13 -15.27
C MET A 295 6.36 8.55 -16.74
N GLN A 296 5.26 8.94 -17.36
CA GLN A 296 5.28 9.44 -18.72
C GLN A 296 6.02 10.79 -18.77
N PRO A 297 6.90 11.02 -19.76
CA PRO A 297 7.39 12.36 -20.06
C PRO A 297 6.23 13.31 -20.32
N PRO A 298 6.34 14.59 -19.90
CA PRO A 298 5.32 15.60 -20.14
C PRO A 298 4.91 15.73 -21.61
N GLU A 299 5.75 15.35 -22.56
CA GLU A 299 5.53 15.51 -24.01
C GLU A 299 4.38 14.65 -24.58
N ILE A 300 4.17 13.44 -24.04
CA ILE A 300 3.07 12.55 -24.48
C ILE A 300 1.74 12.97 -23.83
N HIS A 301 1.81 13.52 -22.61
CA HIS A 301 0.65 14.07 -21.93
C HIS A 301 0.29 15.45 -22.49
N SER A 302 1.26 16.31 -22.83
CA SER A 302 1.04 17.67 -23.31
C SER A 302 0.52 17.71 -24.74
N GLN A 303 0.85 16.78 -25.65
CA GLN A 303 0.18 16.76 -26.95
C GLN A 303 -1.25 16.24 -26.86
N LYS A 304 -1.52 15.19 -26.07
CA LYS A 304 -2.89 14.70 -25.85
C LYS A 304 -3.73 15.63 -24.99
N VAL A 305 -3.13 16.34 -24.02
CA VAL A 305 -3.80 17.31 -23.13
C VAL A 305 -3.86 18.69 -23.77
N ARG A 306 -2.88 19.16 -24.54
CA ARG A 306 -3.00 20.39 -25.38
C ARG A 306 -4.00 20.18 -26.50
N LYS A 307 -3.97 19.08 -27.27
CA LYS A 307 -5.08 18.80 -28.22
C LYS A 307 -6.43 18.75 -27.51
N LYS A 308 -6.49 18.21 -26.29
CA LYS A 308 -7.74 18.09 -25.49
C LYS A 308 -8.10 19.36 -24.70
N MET A 309 -7.17 20.31 -24.51
CA MET A 309 -7.35 21.62 -23.86
C MET A 309 -7.63 22.71 -24.88
N GLU A 310 -6.98 22.69 -26.05
CA GLU A 310 -7.27 23.55 -27.20
C GLU A 310 -8.65 23.20 -27.78
N THR A 311 -9.01 21.92 -27.88
CA THR A 311 -10.40 21.53 -28.21
C THR A 311 -11.40 21.82 -27.09
N ARG A 312 -10.98 21.95 -25.82
CA ARG A 312 -11.85 22.33 -24.69
C ARG A 312 -12.02 23.83 -24.49
N LYS A 313 -11.04 24.66 -24.86
CA LYS A 313 -11.13 26.13 -24.76
C LYS A 313 -12.07 26.71 -25.82
N ASN A 314 -12.22 26.04 -26.96
CA ASN A 314 -13.02 26.54 -28.10
C ASN A 314 -14.38 25.85 -28.30
N ASN A 315 -14.89 25.09 -27.32
CA ASN A 315 -16.21 24.47 -27.48
C ASN A 315 -17.03 24.61 -26.19
N PRO A 316 -18.12 25.42 -26.16
CA PRO A 316 -19.01 25.46 -25.00
C PRO A 316 -19.46 24.03 -24.73
N LYS A 317 -19.28 23.54 -23.49
CA LYS A 317 -19.54 22.15 -23.12
C LYS A 317 -20.97 21.77 -23.52
N LEU A 318 -21.13 21.14 -24.68
CA LEU A 318 -22.40 20.62 -25.15
C LEU A 318 -22.94 19.67 -24.09
N ARG A 319 -24.15 19.96 -23.62
CA ARG A 319 -24.91 19.12 -22.72
C ARG A 319 -26.07 18.54 -23.50
N CYS A 320 -26.48 17.33 -23.14
CA CYS A 320 -27.67 16.74 -23.72
C CYS A 320 -28.86 17.63 -23.42
N THR A 321 -29.61 18.04 -24.44
CA THR A 321 -30.83 18.83 -24.28
C THR A 321 -31.90 18.10 -23.48
N ASN A 322 -31.89 16.77 -23.45
CA ASN A 322 -32.83 15.95 -22.65
C ASN A 322 -32.35 15.64 -21.23
N CYS A 323 -31.10 15.22 -21.04
CA CYS A 323 -30.64 14.68 -19.76
C CYS A 323 -29.48 15.45 -19.13
N ILE A 324 -29.12 16.61 -19.69
CA ILE A 324 -28.04 17.51 -19.27
C ILE A 324 -26.64 16.87 -19.15
N LEU A 325 -26.51 15.61 -19.59
CA LEU A 325 -25.28 14.85 -19.52
C LEU A 325 -24.22 15.54 -20.40
N PRO A 326 -23.05 15.87 -19.83
CA PRO A 326 -22.07 16.68 -20.54
C PRO A 326 -21.33 15.84 -21.58
N SER A 327 -20.81 16.50 -22.61
CA SER A 327 -19.92 15.90 -23.61
C SER A 327 -18.63 15.27 -23.04
N THR A 328 -18.34 15.51 -21.76
CA THR A 328 -17.23 14.87 -21.04
C THR A 328 -17.54 13.47 -20.52
N PHE A 329 -18.79 13.01 -20.62
CA PHE A 329 -19.17 11.67 -20.15
C PHE A 329 -18.57 10.58 -21.08
N PRO A 330 -17.87 9.56 -20.54
CA PRO A 330 -17.22 8.55 -21.38
C PRO A 330 -18.19 7.84 -22.32
N GLY A 331 -17.86 7.80 -23.62
CA GLY A 331 -18.68 7.11 -24.64
C GLY A 331 -19.95 7.85 -25.08
N ILE A 332 -20.11 9.13 -24.69
CA ILE A 332 -21.24 9.96 -25.12
C ILE A 332 -21.00 10.53 -26.52
N SER A 333 -22.06 10.55 -27.34
CA SER A 333 -22.10 11.29 -28.62
C SER A 333 -23.46 11.99 -28.74
N PHE A 334 -23.55 13.04 -29.56
CA PHE A 334 -24.79 13.83 -29.75
C PHE A 334 -25.24 13.74 -31.21
N ASN A 335 -26.55 13.83 -31.45
CA ASN A 335 -27.08 14.12 -32.79
C ASN A 335 -27.11 15.63 -33.04
N ASP A 336 -27.52 16.04 -34.25
CA ASP A 336 -27.63 17.44 -34.66
C ASP A 336 -28.63 18.25 -33.83
N GLN A 337 -29.53 17.58 -33.09
CA GLN A 337 -30.49 18.18 -32.16
C GLN A 337 -29.94 18.32 -30.73
N GLY A 338 -28.67 17.99 -30.49
CA GLY A 338 -28.04 18.07 -29.17
C GLY A 338 -28.49 16.99 -28.19
N VAL A 339 -29.13 15.91 -28.64
CA VAL A 339 -29.57 14.78 -27.81
C VAL A 339 -28.48 13.72 -27.76
N CYS A 340 -28.11 13.19 -26.59
CA CYS A 340 -27.06 12.20 -26.48
C CYS A 340 -27.48 10.79 -26.94
N ASN A 341 -26.52 9.99 -27.38
CA ASN A 341 -26.69 8.59 -27.79
C ASN A 341 -27.38 7.73 -26.73
N HIS A 342 -27.23 8.02 -25.44
CA HIS A 342 -27.99 7.34 -24.38
C HIS A 342 -29.48 7.68 -24.42
N CYS A 343 -29.84 8.96 -24.58
CA CYS A 343 -31.23 9.40 -24.75
C CYS A 343 -31.83 8.95 -26.08
N GLN A 344 -31.05 8.88 -27.15
CA GLN A 344 -31.50 8.34 -28.44
C GLN A 344 -31.75 6.83 -28.38
N ARG A 345 -30.86 6.08 -27.70
CA ARG A 345 -31.03 4.64 -27.46
C ARG A 345 -32.06 4.34 -26.38
N TYR A 346 -32.48 5.35 -25.63
CA TYR A 346 -33.57 5.24 -24.67
C TYR A 346 -34.87 5.05 -25.44
N LYS A 347 -35.14 3.80 -25.85
CA LYS A 347 -36.38 3.39 -26.52
C LYS A 347 -37.60 3.40 -25.61
N GLY A 348 -37.57 4.15 -24.50
CA GLY A 348 -38.60 4.18 -23.47
C GLY A 348 -39.16 2.79 -23.20
N LYS A 349 -38.38 1.87 -22.66
CA LYS A 349 -38.90 0.54 -22.33
C LYS A 349 -39.25 0.46 -20.86
N LYS A 350 -40.57 0.39 -20.61
CA LYS A 350 -41.20 -0.54 -19.66
C LYS A 350 -40.22 -1.05 -18.59
N THR A 351 -39.88 -0.22 -17.61
CA THR A 351 -39.91 -0.79 -16.26
C THR A 351 -41.37 -1.14 -16.11
N THR A 352 -41.69 -2.44 -16.05
CA THR A 352 -43.07 -2.88 -15.90
C THR A 352 -43.67 -2.05 -14.79
N THR A 353 -44.79 -1.38 -15.05
CA THR A 353 -45.52 -0.58 -14.06
C THR A 353 -45.64 -1.37 -12.74
N ASP A 354 -45.69 -2.69 -12.86
CA ASP A 354 -45.67 -3.68 -11.77
C ASP A 354 -44.41 -3.64 -10.90
N GLN A 355 -43.22 -3.47 -11.46
CA GLN A 355 -41.97 -3.43 -10.68
C GLN A 355 -41.85 -2.10 -9.92
N GLN A 356 -42.27 -0.99 -10.51
CA GLN A 356 -42.37 0.30 -9.81
C GLN A 356 -43.41 0.22 -8.69
N LYS A 357 -44.62 -0.29 -8.97
CA LYS A 357 -45.67 -0.52 -7.96
C LYS A 357 -45.19 -1.45 -6.85
N LYS A 358 -44.43 -2.50 -7.16
CA LYS A 358 -43.86 -3.43 -6.18
C LYS A 358 -42.87 -2.75 -5.24
N TYR A 359 -41.95 -1.95 -5.77
CA TYR A 359 -40.98 -1.23 -4.94
C TYR A 359 -41.64 -0.11 -4.13
N GLU A 360 -42.58 0.62 -4.72
CA GLU A 360 -43.37 1.63 -4.01
C GLU A 360 -44.19 0.99 -2.87
N GLY A 361 -44.85 -0.13 -3.11
CA GLY A 361 -45.58 -0.87 -2.07
C GLY A 361 -44.68 -1.33 -0.92
N LYS A 362 -43.48 -1.84 -1.21
CA LYS A 362 -42.49 -2.19 -0.17
C LYS A 362 -42.06 -0.96 0.64
N PHE A 363 -41.83 0.16 -0.02
CA PHE A 363 -41.43 1.40 0.63
C PHE A 363 -42.53 1.96 1.53
N LEU A 364 -43.78 2.01 1.06
CA LEU A 364 -44.92 2.48 1.85
C LEU A 364 -45.17 1.58 3.07
N LYS A 365 -45.02 0.26 2.93
CA LYS A 365 -45.10 -0.67 4.06
C LYS A 365 -44.01 -0.38 5.10
N LEU A 366 -42.77 -0.18 4.66
CA LEU A 366 -41.66 0.14 5.55
C LEU A 366 -41.87 1.48 6.27
N LEU A 367 -42.39 2.49 5.56
CA LEU A 367 -42.74 3.77 6.17
C LEU A 367 -43.81 3.58 7.25
N ALA A 368 -44.88 2.83 6.99
CA ALA A 368 -45.92 2.56 7.98
C ALA A 368 -45.36 1.83 9.23
N GLU A 369 -44.44 0.88 9.04
CA GLU A 369 -43.84 0.11 10.14
C GLU A 369 -42.80 0.89 10.96
N LYS A 370 -42.06 1.81 10.32
CA LYS A 370 -40.88 2.45 10.91
C LYS A 370 -41.08 3.91 11.27
N ARG A 371 -42.12 4.58 10.76
CA ARG A 371 -42.38 5.98 11.08
C ARG A 371 -42.73 6.10 12.56
N ARG A 372 -41.91 6.87 13.28
CA ARG A 372 -42.09 7.20 14.70
C ARG A 372 -42.37 8.69 14.84
N ASN A 373 -42.87 9.10 15.99
CA ASN A 373 -42.99 10.52 16.32
C ASN A 373 -41.59 11.09 16.67
N SER A 374 -40.81 11.39 15.63
CA SER A 374 -39.47 11.99 15.70
C SER A 374 -39.43 13.28 14.85
N ASN A 375 -38.35 14.08 14.93
CA ASN A 375 -38.20 15.30 14.13
C ASN A 375 -38.07 15.00 12.62
N TYR A 376 -37.60 13.81 12.25
CA TYR A 376 -37.42 13.38 10.87
C TYR A 376 -38.04 12.00 10.63
N ASP A 377 -38.56 11.79 9.43
CA ASP A 377 -39.09 10.50 8.98
C ASP A 377 -38.02 9.67 8.26
N VAL A 378 -37.02 10.32 7.64
CA VAL A 378 -35.96 9.66 6.86
C VAL A 378 -34.67 10.49 6.84
N ILE A 379 -33.52 9.81 6.81
CA ILE A 379 -32.21 10.41 6.53
C ILE A 379 -31.81 10.07 5.10
N VAL A 380 -31.43 11.07 4.31
CA VAL A 380 -31.00 10.91 2.92
C VAL A 380 -29.58 11.40 2.77
N ALA A 381 -28.70 10.54 2.26
CA ALA A 381 -27.36 10.96 1.82
C ALA A 381 -27.51 11.86 0.59
N TYR A 382 -27.12 13.12 0.72
CA TYR A 382 -27.29 14.13 -0.32
C TYR A 382 -25.94 14.60 -0.87
N SER A 383 -25.72 14.39 -2.17
CA SER A 383 -24.45 14.67 -2.84
C SER A 383 -24.45 15.93 -3.69
N GLY A 384 -25.57 16.64 -3.78
CA GLY A 384 -25.75 17.77 -4.71
C GLY A 384 -25.91 17.38 -6.19
N GLY A 385 -26.03 16.08 -6.48
CA GLY A 385 -26.25 15.54 -7.83
C GLY A 385 -27.73 15.42 -8.20
N LYS A 386 -28.01 15.17 -9.50
CA LYS A 386 -29.39 15.05 -10.02
C LYS A 386 -30.21 13.94 -9.34
N ASP A 387 -29.59 12.79 -9.08
CA ASP A 387 -30.31 11.60 -8.61
C ASP A 387 -30.70 11.76 -7.14
N SER A 388 -29.79 12.24 -6.30
CA SER A 388 -30.09 12.52 -4.89
C SER A 388 -31.06 13.70 -4.75
N THR A 389 -31.02 14.68 -5.68
CA THR A 389 -31.99 15.79 -5.71
C THR A 389 -33.38 15.30 -6.08
N TYR A 390 -33.49 14.42 -7.08
CA TYR A 390 -34.76 13.79 -7.44
C TYR A 390 -35.32 12.90 -6.32
N THR A 391 -34.46 12.15 -5.61
CA THR A 391 -34.89 11.38 -4.43
C THR A 391 -35.43 12.29 -3.32
N LEU A 392 -34.76 13.42 -3.06
CA LEU A 392 -35.20 14.40 -2.07
C LEU A 392 -36.55 15.02 -2.46
N ASP A 393 -36.72 15.40 -3.73
CA ASP A 393 -38.00 15.87 -4.27
C ASP A 393 -39.13 14.84 -4.10
N LEU A 394 -38.88 13.57 -4.43
CA LEU A 394 -39.87 12.51 -4.21
C LEU A 394 -40.26 12.39 -2.73
N PHE A 395 -39.30 12.39 -1.82
CA PHE A 395 -39.58 12.22 -0.40
C PHE A 395 -40.35 13.41 0.19
N VAL A 396 -39.97 14.64 -0.16
CA VAL A 396 -40.61 15.84 0.34
C VAL A 396 -41.96 16.09 -0.35
N ASN A 397 -41.99 16.09 -1.68
CA ASN A 397 -43.14 16.56 -2.43
C ASN A 397 -44.18 15.48 -2.72
N ARG A 398 -43.74 14.25 -3.05
CA ARG A 398 -44.65 13.13 -3.33
C ARG A 398 -45.07 12.39 -2.07
N TYR A 399 -44.11 12.03 -1.21
CA TYR A 399 -44.39 11.21 -0.02
C TYR A 399 -44.61 12.03 1.26
N LYS A 400 -44.44 13.36 1.23
CA LYS A 400 -44.67 14.27 2.36
C LYS A 400 -43.91 13.86 3.63
N LEU A 401 -42.66 13.44 3.46
CA LEU A 401 -41.77 13.04 4.55
C LEU A 401 -40.96 14.24 5.07
N ARG A 402 -40.70 14.26 6.38
CA ARG A 402 -39.72 15.15 6.99
C ARG A 402 -38.33 14.56 6.78
N VAL A 403 -37.54 15.16 5.90
CA VAL A 403 -36.25 14.61 5.46
C VAL A 403 -35.10 15.32 6.19
N LEU A 404 -34.18 14.55 6.75
CA LEU A 404 -32.84 15.03 7.10
C LEU A 404 -31.90 14.75 5.92
N ALA A 405 -31.56 15.77 5.15
CA ALA A 405 -30.55 15.67 4.11
C ALA A 405 -29.16 15.79 4.75
N ALA A 406 -28.33 14.76 4.61
CA ALA A 406 -27.00 14.72 5.20
C ALA A 406 -25.93 14.63 4.10
N THR A 407 -24.94 15.51 4.19
CA THR A 407 -23.76 15.49 3.33
C THR A 407 -22.52 15.23 4.18
N LEU A 408 -21.70 14.27 3.77
CA LEU A 408 -20.40 14.00 4.39
C LEU A 408 -19.31 14.47 3.44
N ASP A 409 -18.60 15.55 3.82
CA ASP A 409 -17.46 16.03 3.03
C ASP A 409 -16.20 15.22 3.33
N ASN A 410 -15.94 14.26 2.46
CA ASN A 410 -14.71 13.45 2.47
C ASN A 410 -13.62 14.02 1.53
N SER A 411 -13.65 15.33 1.25
CA SER A 411 -12.74 16.03 0.31
C SER A 411 -12.90 15.62 -1.16
N PHE A 412 -14.03 14.99 -1.52
CA PHE A 412 -14.38 14.59 -2.89
C PHE A 412 -15.56 15.40 -3.47
N ILE A 413 -16.17 16.29 -2.69
CA ILE A 413 -17.33 17.06 -3.14
C ILE A 413 -16.86 18.23 -3.97
N SER A 414 -17.30 18.30 -5.23
CA SER A 414 -16.95 19.43 -6.10
C SER A 414 -17.58 20.73 -5.60
N PRO A 415 -16.95 21.90 -5.82
CA PRO A 415 -17.55 23.20 -5.47
C PRO A 415 -18.98 23.36 -6.01
N LYS A 416 -19.24 22.87 -7.23
CA LYS A 416 -20.58 22.93 -7.83
C LYS A 416 -21.62 22.07 -7.10
N ALA A 417 -21.21 20.95 -6.52
CA ALA A 417 -22.08 20.12 -5.72
C ALA A 417 -22.44 20.82 -4.40
N LEU A 418 -21.49 21.51 -3.76
CA LEU A 418 -21.74 22.33 -2.57
C LEU A 418 -22.70 23.49 -2.87
N GLU A 419 -22.51 24.20 -4.00
CA GLU A 419 -23.45 25.23 -4.45
C GLU A 419 -24.87 24.68 -4.63
N ASN A 420 -25.00 23.51 -5.27
CA ASN A 420 -26.31 22.87 -5.45
C ASN A 420 -26.91 22.47 -4.10
N ILE A 421 -26.10 21.98 -3.17
CA ILE A 421 -26.56 21.59 -1.84
C ILE A 421 -27.12 22.78 -1.09
N ALA A 422 -26.39 23.91 -1.06
CA ALA A 422 -26.88 25.16 -0.49
C ALA A 422 -28.18 25.60 -1.19
N THR A 423 -28.18 25.65 -2.53
CA THR A 423 -29.37 26.09 -3.29
C THR A 423 -30.63 25.25 -3.00
N VAL A 424 -30.49 23.94 -2.77
CA VAL A 424 -31.64 23.04 -2.58
C VAL A 424 -32.07 22.93 -1.11
N CYS A 425 -31.14 23.04 -0.17
CA CYS A 425 -31.40 22.79 1.26
C CYS A 425 -31.41 24.03 2.15
N GLY A 426 -30.94 25.18 1.67
CA GLY A 426 -30.84 26.44 2.44
C GLY A 426 -29.71 27.33 1.95
#